data_AF-A0A7R9GG22-F1
#
_entry.id   AF-A0A7R9GG22-F1
#
_cell.length_a   1.000
_cell.length_b   1.000
_cell.length_c   1.000
_cell.angle_alpha   90.00
_cell.angle_beta   90.00
_cell.angle_gamma   90.00
#
_symmetry.space_group_name_H-M   'P 1'
#
loop_
_entity.id
_entity.type
_entity.pdbx_description
1 polymer ?
#
loop_
_entity_poly.entity_id
_entity_poly.type
_entity_poly.pdbx_seq_one_letter_code
_entity_poly.pdbx_strand_id
1 'polypeptide(L)'
;MFRRNLGENPSFLDAHFVIGGPFLSRIPKTLGQAMLESKSVTALVPTNEAVRRFEERKRQEGHDLNVVWSQIYQYHFLNLPLTASDLQEEVLTELRGNYPVYVTRTEHHDRRQSTIYLNNARLLRHDIRGSVKDDLGMQEPQVMHIIDEVLEPIVPRIRNNKAPEASLFNPSAWELLDKSSEYNLALTKWRGIVMERNMQDWYSGSELKTYFIPIDAGNRIEKGRLDDLALAGHVIPGQVLFTRTLNSGSTHGQAVKFESGVAELVASDKYQGRARNQAPKLKVMLSVKNITSPDANRKMHTLLFAQSHTVVGDQLRKEGTVMVEIERANIPVKNGVVHLIKRPLLTVDETLTQLIEGNPDLKKFAELLKTQAPTTWNAILRANEGTTVLAPSDEAFNRMGRQTYTNLVSNRKRFEQIASYHVVLEKFSIKNALNIKKSATQDDEIIDENEERLSIEVS
;
A
#
# COMPACT_ATOMS: atom_id res chain seq x y z
N MET A 1 -45.32 -35.34 -15.99
CA MET A 1 -44.33 -34.82 -16.96
C MET A 1 -43.78 -33.53 -16.35
N PHE A 2 -42.55 -33.38 -15.88
CA PHE A 2 -41.26 -33.97 -16.22
C PHE A 2 -40.53 -34.43 -14.96
N ARG A 3 -40.21 -35.73 -14.88
CA ARG A 3 -39.02 -36.21 -14.17
C ARG A 3 -37.82 -35.75 -15.01
N ARG A 4 -36.89 -34.98 -14.43
CA ARG A 4 -35.53 -34.85 -14.97
C ARG A 4 -34.59 -35.53 -13.99
N ASN A 5 -33.80 -36.43 -14.56
CA ASN A 5 -32.85 -37.30 -13.91
C ASN A 5 -31.91 -36.53 -12.98
N LEU A 6 -31.96 -36.86 -11.68
CA LEU A 6 -30.86 -36.65 -10.75
C LEU A 6 -29.80 -37.71 -11.09
N GLY A 7 -29.01 -37.43 -12.11
CA GLY A 7 -27.98 -38.33 -12.66
C GLY A 7 -26.59 -37.70 -12.72
N GLU A 8 -26.40 -36.52 -12.13
CA GLU A 8 -25.10 -35.86 -12.05
C GLU A 8 -24.93 -35.36 -10.62
N ASN A 9 -23.83 -35.75 -9.97
CA ASN A 9 -23.39 -35.10 -8.74
C ASN A 9 -23.26 -33.61 -9.06
N PRO A 10 -23.96 -32.69 -8.39
CA PRO A 10 -23.69 -31.26 -8.56
C PRO A 10 -22.20 -31.05 -8.27
N SER A 11 -21.51 -30.27 -9.10
CA SER A 11 -20.10 -30.01 -8.88
C SER A 11 -19.90 -29.48 -7.45
N PHE A 12 -18.75 -29.75 -6.83
CA PHE A 12 -18.43 -29.30 -5.48
C PHE A 12 -18.68 -27.78 -5.27
N LEU A 13 -18.57 -27.02 -6.36
CA LEU A 13 -18.86 -25.58 -6.42
C LEU A 13 -20.35 -25.27 -6.60
N ASP A 14 -21.11 -26.11 -7.30
CA ASP A 14 -22.57 -25.94 -7.46
C ASP A 14 -23.32 -26.09 -6.12
N ALA A 15 -22.82 -26.93 -5.21
CA ALA A 15 -23.39 -27.08 -3.87
C ALA A 15 -23.27 -25.82 -2.98
N HIS A 16 -22.44 -24.85 -3.38
CA HIS A 16 -22.14 -23.63 -2.63
C HIS A 16 -22.59 -22.34 -3.35
N PHE A 17 -23.54 -22.46 -4.29
CA PHE A 17 -24.04 -21.43 -5.23
C PHE A 17 -24.35 -20.03 -4.64
N VAL A 18 -24.55 -19.90 -3.33
CA VAL A 18 -24.86 -18.63 -2.67
C VAL A 18 -23.62 -17.75 -2.51
N ILE A 19 -22.41 -18.32 -2.45
CA ILE A 19 -21.15 -17.60 -2.20
C ILE A 19 -20.16 -17.94 -3.33
N GLY A 20 -20.00 -17.06 -4.31
CA GLY A 20 -19.05 -17.21 -5.41
C GLY A 20 -19.66 -17.40 -6.80
N GLY A 21 -20.99 -17.40 -6.96
CA GLY A 21 -21.65 -17.54 -8.28
C GLY A 21 -21.11 -16.61 -9.39
N PRO A 22 -20.93 -15.30 -9.13
CA PRO A 22 -20.28 -14.40 -10.08
C PRO A 22 -18.87 -14.85 -10.46
N PHE A 23 -18.04 -15.28 -9.49
CA PHE A 23 -16.69 -15.78 -9.76
C PHE A 23 -16.72 -17.05 -10.63
N LEU A 24 -17.57 -18.02 -10.30
CA LEU A 24 -17.73 -19.25 -11.08
C LEU A 24 -18.13 -18.96 -12.53
N SER A 25 -18.97 -17.96 -12.76
CA SER A 25 -19.36 -17.55 -14.11
C SER A 25 -18.21 -16.97 -14.96
N ARG A 26 -17.08 -16.62 -14.31
CA ARG A 26 -15.87 -16.12 -14.97
C ARG A 26 -14.87 -17.22 -15.29
N ILE A 27 -15.05 -18.41 -14.74
CA ILE A 27 -14.23 -19.56 -15.08
C ILE A 27 -14.64 -20.05 -16.47
N PRO A 28 -13.69 -20.20 -17.42
CA PRO A 28 -14.02 -20.72 -18.74
C PRO A 28 -14.66 -22.11 -18.64
N LYS A 29 -15.83 -22.30 -19.25
CA LYS A 29 -16.57 -23.58 -19.29
C LYS A 29 -15.81 -24.73 -19.94
N THR A 30 -14.71 -24.45 -20.61
CA THR A 30 -13.83 -25.45 -21.21
C THR A 30 -12.77 -25.88 -20.18
N LEU A 31 -11.58 -25.28 -20.26
CA LEU A 31 -10.42 -25.70 -19.48
C LEU A 31 -10.61 -25.53 -17.97
N GLY A 32 -11.31 -24.46 -17.54
CA GLY A 32 -11.50 -24.18 -16.13
C GLY A 32 -12.45 -25.17 -15.45
N GLN A 33 -13.54 -25.55 -16.13
CA GLN A 33 -14.45 -26.56 -15.63
C GLN A 33 -13.80 -27.96 -15.64
N ALA A 34 -13.11 -28.32 -16.73
CA ALA A 34 -12.38 -29.59 -16.80
C ALA A 34 -11.36 -29.73 -15.66
N MET A 35 -10.64 -28.66 -15.32
CA MET A 35 -9.71 -28.64 -14.17
C MET A 35 -10.41 -28.95 -12.86
N LEU A 36 -11.56 -28.33 -12.61
CA LEU A 36 -12.35 -28.55 -11.39
C LEU A 36 -12.95 -29.95 -11.29
N GLU A 37 -13.19 -30.59 -12.43
CA GLU A 37 -13.80 -31.93 -12.55
C GLU A 37 -12.79 -33.07 -12.61
N SER A 38 -11.49 -32.79 -12.71
CA SER A 38 -10.44 -33.81 -12.84
C SER A 38 -9.23 -33.65 -11.92
N LYS A 39 -9.00 -32.45 -11.35
CA LYS A 39 -7.81 -32.18 -10.52
C LYS A 39 -8.13 -32.00 -9.04
N SER A 40 -7.29 -32.58 -8.19
CA SER A 40 -7.20 -32.24 -6.77
C SER A 40 -6.56 -30.85 -6.61
N VAL A 41 -7.33 -29.89 -6.11
CA VAL A 41 -6.91 -28.48 -6.00
C VAL A 41 -7.48 -27.82 -4.73
N THR A 42 -6.93 -26.66 -4.39
CA THR A 42 -7.59 -25.72 -3.49
C THR A 42 -8.17 -24.55 -4.26
N ALA A 43 -9.49 -24.32 -4.16
CA ALA A 43 -10.15 -23.16 -4.72
C ALA A 43 -10.17 -22.00 -3.71
N LEU A 44 -9.60 -20.86 -4.09
CA LEU A 44 -9.64 -19.61 -3.35
C LEU A 44 -10.76 -18.73 -3.91
N VAL A 45 -11.97 -18.88 -3.39
CA VAL A 45 -13.18 -18.31 -3.98
C VAL A 45 -13.48 -16.94 -3.38
N PRO A 46 -13.40 -15.85 -4.18
CA PRO A 46 -13.76 -14.52 -3.72
C PRO A 46 -15.27 -14.40 -3.51
N THR A 47 -15.68 -13.62 -2.50
CA THR A 47 -17.08 -13.29 -2.30
C THR A 47 -17.69 -12.53 -3.49
N ASN A 48 -19.01 -12.57 -3.63
CA ASN A 48 -19.72 -11.83 -4.68
C ASN A 48 -19.42 -10.32 -4.63
N GLU A 49 -19.30 -9.77 -3.42
CA GLU A 49 -18.96 -8.37 -3.20
C GLU A 49 -17.53 -8.05 -3.64
N ALA A 50 -16.58 -8.95 -3.36
CA ALA A 50 -15.20 -8.80 -3.84
C ALA A 50 -15.14 -8.77 -5.37
N VAL A 51 -15.83 -9.69 -6.04
CA VAL A 51 -15.93 -9.73 -7.52
C VAL A 51 -16.55 -8.45 -8.05
N ARG A 52 -17.66 -7.99 -7.48
CA ARG A 52 -18.35 -6.76 -7.91
C ARG A 52 -17.42 -5.54 -7.83
N ARG A 53 -16.76 -5.33 -6.69
CA ARG A 53 -15.80 -4.22 -6.48
C ARG A 53 -14.62 -4.30 -7.46
N PHE A 54 -14.08 -5.49 -7.66
CA PHE A 54 -12.99 -5.72 -8.60
C PHE A 54 -13.40 -5.34 -10.03
N GLU A 55 -14.54 -5.85 -10.50
CA GLU A 55 -15.02 -5.57 -11.85
C GLU A 55 -15.40 -4.10 -12.07
N GLU A 56 -16.01 -3.44 -11.08
CA GLU A 56 -16.30 -2.00 -11.14
C GLU A 56 -15.02 -1.18 -11.31
N ARG A 57 -13.99 -1.47 -10.52
CA ARG A 57 -12.67 -0.83 -10.65
C ARG A 57 -12.07 -1.08 -12.04
N LYS A 58 -12.10 -2.32 -12.54
CA LYS A 58 -11.56 -2.66 -13.87
C LYS A 58 -12.31 -1.99 -15.02
N ARG A 59 -13.63 -1.81 -14.91
CA ARG A 59 -14.42 -1.04 -15.88
C ARG A 59 -14.04 0.45 -15.86
N GLN A 60 -13.83 1.03 -14.68
CA GLN A 60 -13.38 2.43 -14.54
C GLN A 60 -11.98 2.65 -15.11
N GLU A 61 -11.10 1.65 -14.98
CA GLU A 61 -9.77 1.62 -15.60
C GLU A 61 -9.83 1.35 -17.13
N GLY A 62 -11.01 1.09 -17.70
CA GLY A 62 -11.20 0.87 -19.15
C GLY A 62 -10.82 -0.54 -19.63
N HIS A 63 -10.73 -1.52 -18.74
CA HIS A 63 -10.36 -2.90 -19.09
C HIS A 63 -11.56 -3.75 -19.52
N ASP A 64 -11.33 -4.65 -20.49
CA ASP A 64 -12.27 -5.72 -20.85
C ASP A 64 -12.21 -6.83 -19.79
N LEU A 65 -13.34 -7.09 -19.12
CA LEU A 65 -13.42 -8.07 -18.05
C LEU A 65 -13.21 -9.50 -18.53
N ASN A 66 -13.59 -9.85 -19.76
CA ASN A 66 -13.37 -11.19 -20.29
C ASN A 66 -11.86 -11.45 -20.44
N VAL A 67 -11.13 -10.44 -20.94
CA VAL A 67 -9.67 -10.52 -21.06
C VAL A 67 -9.04 -10.62 -19.67
N VAL A 68 -9.43 -9.75 -18.74
CA VAL A 68 -8.90 -9.77 -17.36
C VAL A 68 -9.12 -11.12 -16.70
N TRP A 69 -10.35 -11.64 -16.69
CA TRP A 69 -10.66 -12.91 -16.05
C TRP A 69 -9.96 -14.09 -16.73
N SER A 70 -9.84 -14.09 -18.06
CA SER A 70 -9.09 -15.13 -18.79
C SER A 70 -7.62 -15.21 -18.39
N GLN A 71 -7.05 -14.10 -17.88
CA GLN A 71 -5.65 -14.03 -17.46
C GLN A 71 -5.43 -14.41 -15.99
N ILE A 72 -6.43 -14.24 -15.11
CA ILE A 72 -6.21 -14.32 -13.65
C ILE A 72 -6.98 -15.43 -12.93
N TYR A 73 -7.96 -16.08 -13.57
CA TYR A 73 -8.80 -17.06 -12.86
C TYR A 73 -7.98 -18.20 -12.25
N GLN A 74 -6.92 -18.67 -12.93
CA GLN A 74 -6.03 -19.73 -12.43
C GLN A 74 -5.24 -19.34 -11.18
N TYR A 75 -5.08 -18.03 -10.91
CA TYR A 75 -4.41 -17.53 -9.69
C TYR A 75 -5.23 -17.80 -8.42
N HIS A 76 -6.50 -18.17 -8.57
CA HIS A 76 -7.39 -18.54 -7.48
C HIS A 76 -7.41 -20.05 -7.23
N PHE A 77 -6.50 -20.82 -7.83
CA PHE A 77 -6.41 -22.27 -7.65
C PHE A 77 -5.00 -22.65 -7.22
N LEU A 78 -4.87 -23.33 -6.08
CA LEU A 78 -3.62 -23.95 -5.65
C LEU A 78 -3.54 -25.36 -6.22
N ASN A 79 -2.32 -25.80 -6.53
CA ASN A 79 -2.03 -27.09 -7.15
C ASN A 79 -2.13 -28.31 -6.20
N LEU A 80 -2.54 -28.10 -4.95
CA LEU A 80 -2.70 -29.11 -3.92
C LEU A 80 -3.98 -28.83 -3.10
N PRO A 81 -4.60 -29.86 -2.49
CA PRO A 81 -5.79 -29.75 -1.62
C PRO A 81 -5.39 -29.37 -0.17
N LEU A 82 -5.03 -28.12 0.05
CA LEU A 82 -4.48 -27.60 1.31
C LEU A 82 -5.58 -27.06 2.22
N THR A 83 -5.65 -27.59 3.44
CA THR A 83 -6.45 -27.00 4.52
C THR A 83 -5.79 -25.73 5.07
N ALA A 84 -6.50 -24.95 5.88
CA ALA A 84 -6.00 -23.73 6.47
C ALA A 84 -4.76 -23.96 7.36
N SER A 85 -4.59 -25.15 7.93
CA SER A 85 -3.38 -25.54 8.67
C SER A 85 -2.22 -25.94 7.75
N ASP A 86 -2.50 -26.43 6.54
CA ASP A 86 -1.48 -26.87 5.58
C ASP A 86 -0.88 -25.71 4.77
N LEU A 87 -1.56 -24.55 4.76
CA LEU A 87 -1.09 -23.33 4.13
C LEU A 87 0.23 -22.85 4.77
N GLN A 88 1.33 -23.10 4.07
CA GLN A 88 2.67 -22.58 4.37
C GLN A 88 2.74 -21.08 4.07
N GLU A 89 3.85 -20.42 4.42
CA GLU A 89 4.07 -18.98 4.18
C GLU A 89 3.98 -18.61 2.70
N GLU A 90 4.29 -19.54 1.80
CA GLU A 90 4.17 -19.41 0.36
C GLU A 90 3.50 -20.66 -0.22
N VAL A 91 2.48 -20.47 -1.04
CA VAL A 91 1.79 -21.55 -1.76
C VAL A 91 1.68 -21.21 -3.25
N LEU A 92 1.83 -22.21 -4.12
CA LEU A 92 1.88 -22.02 -5.56
C LEU A 92 0.49 -22.19 -6.20
N THR A 93 0.24 -21.39 -7.23
CA THR A 93 -1.02 -21.40 -7.99
C THR A 93 -0.91 -22.15 -9.31
N GLU A 94 -2.06 -22.52 -9.88
CA GLU A 94 -2.19 -23.09 -11.23
C GLU A 94 -1.97 -22.04 -12.34
N LEU A 95 -1.79 -20.76 -12.00
CA LEU A 95 -1.50 -19.73 -12.99
C LEU A 95 -0.15 -19.98 -13.65
N ARG A 96 -0.09 -19.82 -14.98
CA ARG A 96 1.16 -19.93 -15.74
C ARG A 96 2.28 -19.10 -15.09
N GLY A 97 3.42 -19.76 -14.83
CA GLY A 97 4.54 -19.15 -14.09
C GLY A 97 4.53 -19.43 -12.59
N ASN A 98 3.53 -20.19 -12.10
CA ASN A 98 3.36 -20.61 -10.72
C ASN A 98 3.49 -19.43 -9.76
N TYR A 99 2.66 -18.40 -9.98
CA TYR A 99 2.70 -17.21 -9.14
C TYR A 99 2.40 -17.61 -7.69
N PRO A 100 3.20 -17.13 -6.72
CA PRO A 100 2.97 -17.44 -5.32
C PRO A 100 1.76 -16.67 -4.79
N VAL A 101 1.10 -17.27 -3.81
CA VAL A 101 0.23 -16.59 -2.85
C VAL A 101 0.91 -16.66 -1.49
N TYR A 102 1.18 -15.51 -0.91
CA TYR A 102 1.81 -15.42 0.40
C TYR A 102 0.76 -15.50 1.50
N VAL A 103 1.06 -16.23 2.55
CA VAL A 103 0.16 -16.46 3.67
C VAL A 103 0.68 -15.72 4.89
N THR A 104 -0.15 -14.86 5.47
CA THR A 104 0.17 -14.15 6.72
C THR A 104 -0.84 -14.49 7.79
N ARG A 105 -0.37 -14.83 8.99
CA ARG A 105 -1.21 -15.12 10.15
C ARG A 105 -1.02 -14.03 11.18
N THR A 106 -2.10 -13.37 11.57
CA THR A 106 -2.07 -12.31 12.59
C THR A 106 -2.81 -12.78 13.83
N GLU A 107 -2.11 -12.83 14.96
CA GLU A 107 -2.70 -13.17 16.25
C GLU A 107 -3.43 -11.95 16.83
N HIS A 108 -4.60 -12.18 17.44
CA HIS A 108 -5.30 -11.15 18.19
C HIS A 108 -5.10 -11.44 19.68
N HIS A 109 -4.54 -10.48 20.43
CA HIS A 109 -4.25 -10.62 21.87
C HIS A 109 -5.46 -11.12 22.70
N ASP A 110 -6.70 -10.82 22.27
CA ASP A 110 -7.93 -11.17 22.99
C ASP A 110 -8.67 -12.40 22.43
N ARG A 111 -8.20 -13.04 21.35
CA ARG A 111 -8.89 -14.20 20.75
C ARG A 111 -7.89 -15.31 20.42
N ARG A 112 -8.23 -16.54 20.82
CA ARG A 112 -7.57 -17.80 20.36
C ARG A 112 -7.69 -18.06 18.85
N GLN A 113 -8.08 -17.06 18.06
CA GLN A 113 -8.28 -17.15 16.61
C GLN A 113 -7.31 -16.21 15.91
N SER A 114 -6.39 -16.78 15.14
CA SER A 114 -5.57 -16.06 14.19
C SER A 114 -6.42 -15.65 12.97
N THR A 115 -6.29 -14.40 12.51
CA THR A 115 -6.78 -14.04 11.18
C THR A 115 -5.74 -14.46 10.14
N ILE A 116 -6.18 -15.13 9.07
CA ILE A 116 -5.32 -15.57 7.97
C ILE A 116 -5.55 -14.65 6.77
N TYR A 117 -4.47 -14.18 6.17
CA TYR A 117 -4.47 -13.43 4.92
C TYR A 117 -3.75 -14.22 3.83
N LEU A 118 -4.34 -14.23 2.64
CA LEU A 118 -3.77 -14.73 1.39
C LEU A 118 -3.47 -13.50 0.53
N ASN A 119 -2.20 -13.14 0.41
CA ASN A 119 -1.78 -11.81 -0.01
C ASN A 119 -2.48 -10.72 0.83
N ASN A 120 -3.33 -9.90 0.21
CA ASN A 120 -4.14 -8.90 0.90
C ASN A 120 -5.54 -9.42 1.29
N ALA A 121 -5.98 -10.55 0.72
CA ALA A 121 -7.32 -11.08 0.91
C ALA A 121 -7.43 -11.78 2.27
N ARG A 122 -8.45 -11.45 3.07
CA ARG A 122 -8.73 -12.12 4.33
C ARG A 122 -9.46 -13.44 4.05
N LEU A 123 -9.00 -14.50 4.69
CA LEU A 123 -9.69 -15.80 4.72
C LEU A 123 -10.90 -15.71 5.64
N LEU A 124 -12.11 -15.80 5.08
CA LEU A 124 -13.38 -15.65 5.81
C LEU A 124 -13.95 -16.97 6.28
N ARG A 125 -13.88 -17.98 5.41
CA ARG A 125 -14.32 -19.35 5.69
C ARG A 125 -13.31 -20.28 5.05
N HIS A 126 -12.96 -21.35 5.75
CA HIS A 126 -11.91 -22.25 5.31
C HIS A 126 -12.32 -23.70 5.49
N ASP A 127 -11.53 -24.60 4.90
CA ASP A 127 -11.64 -26.05 5.02
C ASP A 127 -12.97 -26.62 4.56
N ILE A 128 -13.58 -26.01 3.54
CA ILE A 128 -14.73 -26.59 2.86
C ILE A 128 -14.18 -27.73 2.00
N ARG A 129 -14.55 -28.97 2.31
CA ARG A 129 -13.98 -30.16 1.67
C ARG A 129 -14.92 -30.73 0.62
N GLY A 130 -14.34 -31.14 -0.50
CA GLY A 130 -14.98 -31.82 -1.60
C GLY A 130 -14.12 -32.98 -2.10
N SER A 131 -14.61 -33.64 -3.15
CA SER A 131 -13.87 -34.68 -3.84
C SER A 131 -14.18 -34.68 -5.32
N VAL A 132 -13.21 -35.09 -6.11
CA VAL A 132 -13.28 -35.23 -7.56
C VAL A 132 -12.81 -36.63 -7.95
N LYS A 133 -13.16 -37.12 -9.13
CA LYS A 133 -12.59 -38.37 -9.66
C LYS A 133 -11.43 -38.03 -10.58
N ASP A 134 -10.28 -38.64 -10.36
CA ASP A 134 -9.17 -38.56 -11.31
C ASP A 134 -9.43 -39.39 -12.58
N ASP A 135 -8.49 -39.38 -13.52
CA ASP A 135 -8.56 -40.13 -14.78
C ASP A 135 -8.64 -41.65 -14.57
N LEU A 136 -8.25 -42.16 -13.39
CA LEU A 136 -8.32 -43.56 -12.99
C LEU A 136 -9.62 -43.88 -12.23
N GLY A 137 -10.49 -42.89 -12.03
CA GLY A 137 -11.74 -43.01 -11.29
C GLY A 137 -11.60 -43.03 -9.77
N MET A 138 -10.39 -42.78 -9.25
CA MET A 138 -10.10 -42.68 -7.82
C MET A 138 -10.62 -41.35 -7.27
N GLN A 139 -11.18 -41.38 -6.06
CA GLN A 139 -11.64 -40.16 -5.39
C GLN A 139 -10.45 -39.39 -4.82
N GLU A 140 -10.22 -38.21 -5.37
CA GLU A 140 -9.20 -37.28 -4.92
C GLU A 140 -9.83 -36.10 -4.17
N PRO A 141 -9.23 -35.61 -3.07
CA PRO A 141 -9.81 -34.54 -2.27
C PRO A 141 -9.71 -33.19 -2.98
N GLN A 142 -10.60 -32.27 -2.64
CA GLN A 142 -10.53 -30.85 -3.00
C GLN A 142 -10.82 -30.00 -1.77
N VAL A 143 -10.23 -28.81 -1.71
CA VAL A 143 -10.48 -27.86 -0.63
C VAL A 143 -10.96 -26.54 -1.22
N MET A 144 -11.85 -25.85 -0.52
CA MET A 144 -12.27 -24.51 -0.85
C MET A 144 -12.17 -23.59 0.36
N HIS A 145 -11.66 -22.40 0.08
CA HIS A 145 -11.48 -21.29 0.99
C HIS A 145 -12.20 -20.07 0.43
N ILE A 146 -13.00 -19.39 1.25
CA ILE A 146 -13.69 -18.16 0.86
C ILE A 146 -12.85 -16.95 1.29
N ILE A 147 -12.57 -16.06 0.35
CA ILE A 147 -11.77 -14.85 0.55
C ILE A 147 -12.55 -13.57 0.27
N ASP A 148 -12.19 -12.48 0.94
CA ASP A 148 -12.92 -11.20 0.85
C ASP A 148 -12.42 -10.25 -0.26
N GLU A 149 -11.42 -10.67 -1.05
CA GLU A 149 -10.84 -9.88 -2.13
C GLU A 149 -10.47 -10.80 -3.31
N VAL A 150 -10.55 -10.28 -4.54
CA VAL A 150 -10.05 -10.99 -5.74
C VAL A 150 -8.53 -10.93 -5.74
N LEU A 151 -7.87 -12.07 -5.92
CA LEU A 151 -6.41 -12.12 -6.05
C LEU A 151 -6.00 -11.60 -7.42
N GLU A 152 -5.19 -10.54 -7.45
CA GLU A 152 -4.75 -9.88 -8.68
C GLU A 152 -3.22 -10.01 -8.83
N PRO A 153 -2.73 -10.89 -9.73
CA PRO A 153 -1.32 -10.97 -10.05
C PRO A 153 -0.94 -9.89 -11.06
N ILE A 154 0.35 -9.59 -11.20
CA ILE A 154 0.83 -8.79 -12.31
C ILE A 154 0.98 -9.68 -13.56
N VAL A 155 0.25 -9.35 -14.62
CA VAL A 155 0.28 -10.09 -15.89
C VAL A 155 0.85 -9.21 -17.01
N PRO A 156 1.67 -9.77 -17.91
CA PRO A 156 2.21 -9.02 -19.03
C PRO A 156 1.13 -8.67 -20.05
N ARG A 157 1.37 -7.58 -20.78
CA ARG A 157 0.53 -7.11 -21.88
C ARG A 157 0.52 -8.13 -23.00
N ILE A 158 -0.68 -8.45 -23.50
CA ILE A 158 -0.84 -9.20 -24.73
C ILE A 158 -0.80 -8.21 -25.89
N ARG A 159 0.14 -8.39 -26.82
CA ARG A 159 0.27 -7.56 -28.04
C ARG A 159 -0.05 -8.41 -29.26
N ASN A 160 -0.88 -7.89 -30.17
CA ASN A 160 -1.15 -8.50 -31.49
C ASN A 160 -1.54 -9.99 -31.42
N ASN A 161 -2.32 -10.39 -30.40
CA ASN A 161 -2.69 -11.78 -30.13
C ASN A 161 -1.52 -12.77 -29.99
N LYS A 162 -0.30 -12.29 -29.74
CA LYS A 162 0.85 -13.15 -29.43
C LYS A 162 0.95 -13.36 -27.93
N ALA A 163 1.15 -14.62 -27.53
CA ALA A 163 1.42 -14.97 -26.16
C ALA A 163 2.70 -14.25 -25.67
N PRO A 164 2.69 -13.64 -24.49
CA PRO A 164 3.90 -13.10 -23.87
C PRO A 164 4.96 -14.18 -23.68
N GLU A 165 6.23 -13.77 -23.71
CA GLU A 165 7.35 -14.66 -23.41
C GLU A 165 7.19 -15.29 -22.02
N ALA A 166 7.61 -16.56 -21.89
CA ALA A 166 7.55 -17.26 -20.61
C ALA A 166 8.31 -16.53 -19.49
N SER A 167 9.37 -15.80 -19.85
CA SER A 167 10.21 -15.00 -18.94
C SER A 167 9.50 -13.78 -18.31
N LEU A 168 8.29 -13.46 -18.78
CA LEU A 168 7.46 -12.35 -18.26
C LEU A 168 6.43 -12.81 -17.22
N PHE A 169 6.37 -14.11 -16.92
CA PHE A 169 5.49 -14.61 -15.88
C PHE A 169 6.26 -14.73 -14.57
N ASN A 170 5.61 -14.32 -13.47
CA ASN A 170 6.15 -14.31 -12.12
C ASN A 170 7.51 -13.59 -12.01
N PRO A 171 7.59 -12.29 -12.36
CA PRO A 171 8.85 -11.55 -12.31
C PRO A 171 9.29 -11.31 -10.85
N SER A 172 10.60 -11.16 -10.62
CA SER A 172 11.16 -10.46 -9.45
C SER A 172 10.82 -8.98 -9.49
N ALA A 173 11.03 -8.30 -8.36
CA ALA A 173 11.03 -6.84 -8.34
C ALA A 173 11.97 -6.23 -9.40
N TRP A 174 13.15 -6.82 -9.63
CA TRP A 174 14.06 -6.37 -10.69
C TRP A 174 13.50 -6.60 -12.09
N GLU A 175 13.02 -7.80 -12.42
CA GLU A 175 12.45 -8.09 -13.74
C GLU A 175 11.20 -7.25 -14.02
N LEU A 176 10.38 -6.98 -13.01
CA LEU A 176 9.23 -6.08 -13.08
C LEU A 176 9.68 -4.65 -13.39
N LEU A 177 10.74 -4.18 -12.73
CA LEU A 177 11.33 -2.85 -12.93
C LEU A 177 11.95 -2.72 -14.33
N ASP A 178 12.75 -3.72 -14.72
CA ASP A 178 13.48 -3.78 -15.99
C ASP A 178 12.54 -3.84 -17.20
N LYS A 179 11.47 -4.63 -17.09
CA LYS A 179 10.47 -4.85 -18.14
C LYS A 179 9.14 -4.15 -17.86
N SER A 180 9.16 -3.06 -17.09
CA SER A 180 7.96 -2.36 -16.61
C SER A 180 6.94 -2.00 -17.69
N SER A 181 7.40 -1.64 -18.89
CA SER A 181 6.53 -1.33 -20.04
C SER A 181 5.69 -2.52 -20.53
N GLU A 182 6.18 -3.74 -20.34
CA GLU A 182 5.45 -4.98 -20.63
C GLU A 182 4.32 -5.24 -19.65
N TYR A 183 4.23 -4.49 -18.54
CA TYR A 183 3.16 -4.60 -17.54
C TYR A 183 2.29 -3.34 -17.43
N ASN A 184 2.36 -2.44 -18.42
CA ASN A 184 1.74 -1.10 -18.36
C ASN A 184 2.23 -0.24 -17.18
N LEU A 185 3.49 -0.40 -16.76
CA LEU A 185 4.08 0.39 -15.69
C LEU A 185 5.14 1.35 -16.25
N ALA A 186 5.21 2.56 -15.70
CA ALA A 186 6.22 3.56 -16.02
C ALA A 186 7.20 3.70 -14.85
N LEU A 187 8.25 2.88 -14.86
CA LEU A 187 9.27 2.78 -13.80
C LEU A 187 10.71 2.98 -14.33
N THR A 188 10.84 3.52 -15.55
CA THR A 188 12.10 3.59 -16.28
C THR A 188 13.15 4.48 -15.61
N LYS A 189 12.72 5.54 -14.90
CA LYS A 189 13.62 6.43 -14.18
C LYS A 189 14.21 5.73 -12.96
N TRP A 190 13.38 5.05 -12.18
CA TRP A 190 13.85 4.29 -11.00
C TRP A 190 14.80 3.16 -11.42
N ARG A 191 14.46 2.44 -12.48
CA ARG A 191 15.33 1.45 -13.12
C ARG A 191 16.71 2.03 -13.42
N GLY A 192 16.76 3.19 -14.08
CA GLY A 192 18.01 3.86 -14.43
C GLY A 192 18.89 4.16 -13.22
N ILE A 193 18.28 4.63 -12.12
CA ILE A 193 18.98 4.92 -10.87
C ILE A 193 19.55 3.64 -10.24
N VAL A 194 18.76 2.56 -10.17
CA VAL A 194 19.21 1.25 -9.64
C VAL A 194 20.39 0.71 -10.45
N MET A 195 20.35 0.85 -11.78
CA MET A 195 21.47 0.45 -12.66
C MET A 195 22.72 1.29 -12.45
N GLU A 196 22.58 2.62 -12.41
CA GLU A 196 23.72 3.55 -12.22
C GLU A 196 24.44 3.30 -10.89
N ARG A 197 23.71 2.85 -9.86
CA ARG A 197 24.25 2.52 -8.54
C ARG A 197 24.75 1.07 -8.40
N ASN A 198 24.59 0.24 -9.43
CA ASN A 198 24.86 -1.21 -9.39
C ASN A 198 24.13 -1.92 -8.23
N MET A 199 22.84 -1.64 -8.05
CA MET A 199 22.00 -2.19 -6.97
C MET A 199 20.92 -3.17 -7.47
N GLN A 200 21.10 -3.78 -8.65
CA GLN A 200 20.13 -4.72 -9.22
C GLN A 200 19.89 -5.92 -8.29
N ASP A 201 20.93 -6.42 -7.64
CA ASP A 201 20.87 -7.59 -6.74
C ASP A 201 19.95 -7.40 -5.54
N TRP A 202 19.77 -6.15 -5.10
CA TRP A 202 18.81 -5.80 -4.06
C TRP A 202 17.35 -6.06 -4.45
N TYR A 203 17.07 -6.10 -5.76
CA TYR A 203 15.75 -6.29 -6.33
C TYR A 203 15.58 -7.65 -7.04
N SER A 204 16.67 -8.36 -7.34
CA SER A 204 16.66 -9.67 -8.02
C SER A 204 16.93 -10.85 -7.09
N GLY A 205 17.39 -10.62 -5.85
CA GLY A 205 17.72 -11.67 -4.89
C GLY A 205 16.55 -12.59 -4.52
N SER A 206 16.88 -13.77 -3.98
CA SER A 206 15.90 -14.80 -3.58
C SER A 206 15.27 -14.56 -2.21
N GLU A 207 15.79 -13.62 -1.43
CA GLU A 207 15.19 -13.23 -0.15
C GLU A 207 13.87 -12.49 -0.38
N LEU A 208 12.86 -12.84 0.41
CA LEU A 208 11.55 -12.18 0.36
C LEU A 208 11.64 -10.77 0.95
N LYS A 209 11.24 -9.76 0.17
CA LYS A 209 11.26 -8.36 0.61
C LYS A 209 9.96 -7.63 0.25
N THR A 210 9.74 -6.48 0.91
CA THR A 210 8.72 -5.51 0.53
C THR A 210 9.39 -4.30 -0.11
N TYR A 211 8.97 -3.95 -1.33
CA TYR A 211 9.57 -2.90 -2.12
C TYR A 211 8.62 -1.72 -2.26
N PHE A 212 9.13 -0.50 -2.07
CA PHE A 212 8.42 0.75 -2.36
C PHE A 212 9.05 1.40 -3.59
N ILE A 213 8.43 1.26 -4.77
CA ILE A 213 9.05 1.69 -6.03
C ILE A 213 8.39 2.97 -6.55
N PRO A 214 9.14 4.07 -6.72
CA PRO A 214 8.62 5.30 -7.29
C PRO A 214 8.21 5.18 -8.76
N ILE A 215 7.04 5.71 -9.10
CA ILE A 215 6.59 5.86 -10.50
C ILE A 215 7.29 7.03 -11.19
N ASP A 216 7.40 6.98 -12.52
CA ASP A 216 8.12 7.98 -13.31
C ASP A 216 7.52 9.40 -13.19
N ALA A 217 6.20 9.51 -12.99
CA ALA A 217 5.47 10.78 -12.98
C ALA A 217 5.90 11.71 -11.82
N GLY A 218 6.10 11.16 -10.62
CA GLY A 218 6.58 11.94 -9.47
C GLY A 218 8.04 11.71 -9.11
N ASN A 219 8.77 10.88 -9.88
CA ASN A 219 10.22 10.83 -9.81
C ASN A 219 10.83 12.05 -10.53
N ARG A 220 10.81 13.19 -9.83
CA ARG A 220 11.40 14.48 -10.23
C ARG A 220 12.84 14.68 -9.73
N ILE A 221 13.42 13.64 -9.15
CA ILE A 221 14.67 13.78 -8.42
C ILE A 221 15.82 14.07 -9.38
N GLU A 222 16.55 15.14 -9.09
CA GLU A 222 17.74 15.51 -9.83
C GLU A 222 18.80 14.41 -9.75
N LYS A 223 19.51 14.21 -10.86
CA LYS A 223 20.56 13.20 -10.98
C LYS A 223 21.60 13.39 -9.86
N GLY A 224 21.86 12.32 -9.10
CA GLY A 224 22.85 12.32 -8.01
C GLY A 224 22.30 12.44 -6.59
N ARG A 225 21.03 12.83 -6.39
CA ARG A 225 20.43 12.97 -5.04
C ARG A 225 20.05 11.64 -4.36
N LEU A 226 19.84 10.57 -5.13
CA LEU A 226 19.58 9.24 -4.59
C LEU A 226 20.87 8.42 -4.54
N ASP A 227 21.42 8.27 -3.35
CA ASP A 227 22.53 7.35 -3.07
C ASP A 227 22.01 5.95 -2.71
N ASP A 228 22.93 5.02 -2.49
CA ASP A 228 22.63 3.63 -2.18
C ASP A 228 21.80 3.46 -0.90
N LEU A 229 22.01 4.33 0.11
CA LEU A 229 21.24 4.32 1.35
C LEU A 229 19.79 4.75 1.10
N ALA A 230 19.55 5.72 0.21
CA ALA A 230 18.20 6.04 -0.20
C ALA A 230 17.53 4.86 -0.88
N LEU A 231 18.21 4.17 -1.81
CA LEU A 231 17.65 2.99 -2.49
C LEU A 231 17.32 1.88 -1.50
N ALA A 232 18.23 1.55 -0.59
CA ALA A 232 17.99 0.57 0.48
C ALA A 232 16.85 0.98 1.43
N GLY A 233 16.68 2.29 1.63
CA GLY A 233 15.58 2.86 2.40
C GLY A 233 14.19 2.74 1.77
N HIS A 234 14.08 2.20 0.55
CA HIS A 234 12.82 1.86 -0.11
C HIS A 234 12.46 0.37 0.02
N VAL A 235 13.24 -0.41 0.76
CA VAL A 235 13.07 -1.85 0.89
C VAL A 235 12.91 -2.22 2.36
N ILE A 236 12.00 -3.15 2.67
CA ILE A 236 11.94 -3.84 3.96
C ILE A 236 12.43 -5.28 3.70
N PRO A 237 13.58 -5.69 4.25
CA PRO A 237 14.10 -7.04 4.05
C PRO A 237 13.37 -8.08 4.90
N GLY A 238 13.45 -9.34 4.48
CA GLY A 238 12.90 -10.52 5.15
C GLY A 238 11.39 -10.58 5.35
N GLN A 239 10.60 -9.67 4.76
CA GLN A 239 9.15 -9.57 5.03
C GLN A 239 8.34 -9.26 3.77
N VAL A 240 7.23 -9.99 3.58
CA VAL A 240 6.23 -9.74 2.54
C VAL A 240 5.00 -9.10 3.17
N LEU A 241 4.87 -7.78 2.99
CA LEU A 241 3.91 -6.98 3.73
C LEU A 241 2.90 -6.34 2.78
N PHE A 242 1.71 -6.94 2.70
CA PHE A 242 0.54 -6.37 2.02
C PHE A 242 -0.08 -5.27 2.87
N THR A 243 -0.87 -4.38 2.28
CA THR A 243 -1.36 -3.16 2.97
C THR A 243 -2.23 -3.45 4.19
N ARG A 244 -3.00 -4.55 4.18
CA ARG A 244 -3.75 -4.99 5.37
C ARG A 244 -2.84 -5.56 6.46
N THR A 245 -1.81 -6.32 6.09
CA THR A 245 -0.88 -6.92 7.07
C THR A 245 0.10 -5.90 7.63
N LEU A 246 0.49 -4.89 6.86
CA LEU A 246 1.24 -3.71 7.32
C LEU A 246 0.54 -2.93 8.44
N ASN A 247 -0.80 -2.96 8.46
CA ASN A 247 -1.61 -2.29 9.47
C ASN A 247 -2.09 -3.23 10.58
N SER A 248 -1.94 -4.55 10.41
CA SER A 248 -2.39 -5.56 11.37
C SER A 248 -1.42 -5.60 12.55
N GLY A 249 -1.84 -5.08 13.70
CA GLY A 249 -0.99 -4.85 14.86
C GLY A 249 -0.97 -3.38 15.32
N SER A 250 -1.64 -2.48 14.59
CA SER A 250 -1.84 -1.10 15.05
C SER A 250 -2.77 -1.04 16.26
N THR A 251 -2.19 -1.01 17.47
CA THR A 251 -2.92 -0.64 18.68
C THR A 251 -3.07 0.88 18.71
N HIS A 252 -4.29 1.40 18.93
CA HIS A 252 -4.54 2.83 19.15
C HIS A 252 -4.10 3.78 18.02
N GLY A 253 -4.20 3.34 16.75
CA GLY A 253 -3.93 4.20 15.58
C GLY A 253 -2.45 4.50 15.33
N GLN A 254 -1.52 3.83 16.02
CA GLN A 254 -0.09 3.88 15.66
C GLN A 254 0.22 2.86 14.56
N ALA A 255 0.80 3.35 13.46
CA ALA A 255 1.27 2.48 12.38
C ALA A 255 2.42 1.59 12.86
N VAL A 256 2.37 0.30 12.49
CA VAL A 256 3.48 -0.63 12.73
C VAL A 256 4.69 -0.18 11.90
N LYS A 257 5.85 -0.12 12.54
CA LYS A 257 7.09 0.36 11.94
C LYS A 257 8.05 -0.80 11.70
N PHE A 258 8.56 -0.88 10.49
CA PHE A 258 9.49 -1.91 10.03
C PHE A 258 10.85 -1.28 9.74
N GLU A 259 11.94 -1.96 10.08
CA GLU A 259 13.28 -1.44 9.77
C GLU A 259 13.50 -1.52 8.25
N SER A 260 14.04 -0.46 7.65
CA SER A 260 14.37 -0.48 6.23
C SER A 260 15.68 -1.21 5.97
N GLY A 261 15.94 -1.53 4.70
CA GLY A 261 17.19 -2.14 4.25
C GLY A 261 18.43 -1.29 4.47
N VAL A 262 18.31 -0.05 4.97
CA VAL A 262 19.48 0.78 5.34
C VAL A 262 20.39 0.04 6.31
N ALA A 263 19.84 -0.63 7.32
CA ALA A 263 20.62 -1.36 8.31
C ALA A 263 21.42 -2.51 7.67
N GLU A 264 20.79 -3.29 6.81
CA GLU A 264 21.42 -4.38 6.04
C GLU A 264 22.54 -3.84 5.13
N LEU A 265 22.28 -2.73 4.42
CA LEU A 265 23.29 -2.13 3.54
C LEU A 265 24.49 -1.61 4.33
N VAL A 266 24.28 -0.92 5.45
CA VAL A 266 25.35 -0.44 6.32
C VAL A 266 26.16 -1.59 6.91
N ALA A 267 25.52 -2.73 7.17
CA ALA A 267 26.19 -3.94 7.64
C ALA A 267 26.91 -4.73 6.54
N SER A 268 26.73 -4.40 5.25
CA SER A 268 27.37 -5.11 4.14
C SER A 268 28.85 -4.74 3.92
N ASP A 269 29.58 -5.58 3.20
CA ASP A 269 31.02 -5.40 2.87
C ASP A 269 31.32 -4.02 2.25
N LYS A 270 30.33 -3.43 1.55
CA LYS A 270 30.40 -2.10 0.96
C LYS A 270 30.73 -1.00 1.97
N TYR A 271 30.33 -1.18 3.24
CA TYR A 271 30.57 -0.22 4.32
C TYR A 271 31.41 -0.77 5.49
N GLN A 272 31.59 -2.11 5.60
CA GLN A 272 32.39 -2.73 6.67
C GLN A 272 33.88 -2.33 6.66
N GLY A 273 34.45 -1.97 5.50
CA GLY A 273 35.85 -1.53 5.38
C GLY A 273 36.14 -0.11 5.88
N ARG A 274 35.12 0.65 6.29
CA ARG A 274 35.31 2.01 6.84
C ARG A 274 35.58 1.93 8.33
N ALA A 275 36.41 2.84 8.85
CA ALA A 275 36.59 2.98 10.30
C ALA A 275 35.21 3.11 10.97
N ARG A 276 35.03 2.54 12.17
CA ARG A 276 33.73 2.51 12.89
C ARG A 276 33.10 3.92 13.05
N ASN A 277 33.92 4.97 13.01
CA ASN A 277 33.53 6.37 13.11
C ASN A 277 33.11 7.00 11.76
N GLN A 278 33.28 6.28 10.66
CA GLN A 278 33.00 6.69 9.27
C GLN A 278 31.86 5.89 8.62
N ALA A 279 31.38 4.82 9.28
CA ALA A 279 30.19 4.11 8.84
C ALA A 279 28.94 5.00 9.00
N PRO A 280 28.00 5.00 8.02
CA PRO A 280 26.76 5.74 8.15
C PRO A 280 25.98 5.27 9.39
N LYS A 281 25.44 6.21 10.18
CA LYS A 281 24.58 5.91 11.34
C LYS A 281 23.08 6.01 11.02
N LEU A 282 22.75 6.14 9.74
CA LEU A 282 21.38 6.36 9.26
C LEU A 282 20.48 5.22 9.74
N LYS A 283 19.37 5.57 10.40
CA LYS A 283 18.33 4.62 10.78
C LYS A 283 16.99 5.08 10.25
N VAL A 284 16.35 4.25 9.45
CA VAL A 284 15.07 4.54 8.81
C VAL A 284 14.08 3.43 9.11
N MET A 285 12.89 3.84 9.54
CA MET A 285 11.75 2.95 9.72
C MET A 285 10.70 3.22 8.65
N LEU A 286 10.14 2.17 8.05
CA LEU A 286 9.06 2.23 7.08
C LEU A 286 7.73 1.85 7.72
N SER A 287 6.66 2.47 7.26
CA SER A 287 5.29 2.16 7.68
C SER A 287 4.30 2.60 6.61
N VAL A 288 3.05 2.17 6.72
CA VAL A 288 1.96 2.63 5.85
C VAL A 288 0.85 3.21 6.69
N LYS A 289 0.16 4.23 6.16
CA LYS A 289 -0.92 4.93 6.84
C LYS A 289 -2.08 5.21 5.89
N ASN A 290 -3.30 4.91 6.33
CA ASN A 290 -4.53 5.37 5.69
C ASN A 290 -4.87 6.78 6.17
N ILE A 291 -5.20 7.67 5.24
CA ILE A 291 -5.70 9.01 5.52
C ILE A 291 -7.06 9.15 4.85
N THR A 292 -8.10 9.32 5.66
CA THR A 292 -9.47 9.56 5.18
C THR A 292 -9.77 11.05 5.27
N SER A 293 -10.18 11.64 4.15
CA SER A 293 -10.58 13.05 4.05
C SER A 293 -11.86 13.17 3.22
N PRO A 294 -12.78 14.09 3.55
CA PRO A 294 -13.89 14.41 2.66
C PRO A 294 -13.38 15.02 1.35
N ASP A 295 -14.04 14.68 0.24
CA ASP A 295 -13.90 15.39 -1.03
C ASP A 295 -14.80 16.65 -1.07
N ALA A 296 -14.75 17.39 -2.19
CA ALA A 296 -15.56 18.59 -2.39
C ALA A 296 -17.07 18.38 -2.25
N ASN A 297 -17.56 17.14 -2.40
CA ASN A 297 -18.96 16.75 -2.26
C ASN A 297 -19.26 16.10 -0.89
N ARG A 298 -18.37 16.23 0.09
CA ARG A 298 -18.43 15.61 1.43
C ARG A 298 -18.39 14.08 1.42
N LYS A 299 -18.02 13.46 0.31
CA LYS A 299 -17.81 12.01 0.24
C LYS A 299 -16.44 11.69 0.80
N MET A 300 -16.38 10.78 1.77
CA MET A 300 -15.11 10.37 2.35
C MET A 300 -14.28 9.60 1.33
N HIS A 301 -13.05 10.05 1.11
CA HIS A 301 -12.05 9.40 0.30
C HIS A 301 -10.89 8.96 1.19
N THR A 302 -10.40 7.73 1.01
CA THR A 302 -9.25 7.20 1.78
C THR A 302 -8.06 7.00 0.86
N LEU A 303 -6.97 7.70 1.17
CA LEU A 303 -5.69 7.58 0.49
C LEU A 303 -4.72 6.78 1.34
N LEU A 304 -3.87 6.01 0.67
CA LEU A 304 -2.85 5.19 1.29
C LEU A 304 -1.49 5.86 1.14
N PHE A 305 -0.72 5.97 2.22
CA PHE A 305 0.59 6.59 2.22
C PHE A 305 1.66 5.64 2.75
N ALA A 306 2.78 5.52 2.04
CA ALA A 306 4.02 5.01 2.58
C ALA A 306 4.73 6.11 3.36
N GLN A 307 5.34 5.76 4.50
CA GLN A 307 6.06 6.68 5.35
C GLN A 307 7.47 6.18 5.59
N SER A 308 8.47 7.04 5.37
CA SER A 308 9.84 6.82 5.84
C SER A 308 10.11 7.72 7.03
N HIS A 309 10.39 7.14 8.18
CA HIS A 309 10.73 7.81 9.42
C HIS A 309 12.22 7.66 9.69
N THR A 310 12.98 8.71 9.40
CA THR A 310 14.41 8.80 9.73
C THR A 310 14.55 9.04 11.23
N VAL A 311 14.90 7.98 11.97
CA VAL A 311 15.11 7.99 13.42
C VAL A 311 16.47 8.55 13.78
N VAL A 312 17.48 8.22 12.99
CA VAL A 312 18.83 8.76 13.10
C VAL A 312 19.21 9.26 11.72
N GLY A 313 19.51 10.56 11.60
CA GLY A 313 19.88 11.21 10.35
C GLY A 313 21.37 11.15 10.02
N ASP A 314 21.73 11.66 8.85
CA ASP A 314 23.10 11.93 8.40
C ASP A 314 23.21 13.37 7.84
N GLN A 315 24.35 13.70 7.21
CA GLN A 315 24.55 15.03 6.63
C GLN A 315 23.58 15.36 5.48
N LEU A 316 23.15 14.35 4.73
CA LEU A 316 22.25 14.47 3.57
C LEU A 316 20.78 14.32 3.97
N ARG A 317 20.49 13.57 5.04
CA ARG A 317 19.14 13.18 5.47
C ARG A 317 18.92 13.54 6.92
N LYS A 318 18.04 14.51 7.15
CA LYS A 318 17.65 14.90 8.50
C LYS A 318 16.62 13.95 9.08
N GLU A 319 16.58 13.89 10.41
CA GLU A 319 15.54 13.17 11.15
C GLU A 319 14.17 13.78 10.89
N GLY A 320 13.18 12.93 10.61
CA GLY A 320 11.85 13.37 10.24
C GLY A 320 11.04 12.26 9.59
N THR A 321 9.85 12.62 9.12
CA THR A 321 8.97 11.70 8.38
C THR A 321 8.68 12.27 7.00
N VAL A 322 8.94 11.46 5.97
CA VAL A 322 8.47 11.72 4.61
C VAL A 322 7.27 10.82 4.36
N MET A 323 6.16 11.40 3.92
CA MET A 323 4.96 10.66 3.51
C MET A 323 4.78 10.77 2.01
N VAL A 324 4.55 9.63 1.38
CA VAL A 324 4.32 9.54 -0.06
C VAL A 324 3.09 8.68 -0.30
N GLU A 325 2.19 9.19 -1.15
CA GLU A 325 1.02 8.43 -1.56
C GLU A 325 1.42 7.17 -2.34
N ILE A 326 0.79 6.05 -2.01
CA ILE A 326 0.91 4.80 -2.75
C ILE A 326 -0.04 4.87 -3.94
N GLU A 327 0.52 4.88 -5.14
CA GLU A 327 -0.22 4.89 -6.41
C GLU A 327 -0.91 3.54 -6.66
N ARG A 328 -0.16 2.45 -6.45
CA ARG A 328 -0.67 1.08 -6.64
C ARG A 328 0.00 0.16 -5.63
N ALA A 329 -0.79 -0.47 -4.79
CA ALA A 329 -0.29 -1.37 -3.76
C ALA A 329 -0.38 -2.84 -4.16
N ASN A 330 0.22 -3.71 -3.35
CA ASN A 330 -0.06 -5.15 -3.31
C ASN A 330 0.25 -5.89 -4.61
N ILE A 331 1.34 -5.56 -5.29
CA ILE A 331 1.76 -6.27 -6.51
C ILE A 331 2.66 -7.44 -6.11
N PRO A 332 2.18 -8.71 -6.16
CA PRO A 332 3.03 -9.85 -5.85
C PRO A 332 4.10 -10.04 -6.93
N VAL A 333 5.32 -10.34 -6.49
CA VAL A 333 6.49 -10.71 -7.30
C VAL A 333 7.11 -11.99 -6.73
N LYS A 334 8.00 -12.64 -7.49
CA LYS A 334 8.60 -13.93 -7.07
C LYS A 334 9.44 -13.85 -5.79
N ASN A 335 9.91 -12.66 -5.44
CA ASN A 335 10.72 -12.39 -4.26
C ASN A 335 10.05 -11.39 -3.28
N GLY A 336 8.72 -11.42 -3.22
CA GLY A 336 7.93 -10.68 -2.24
C GLY A 336 6.83 -9.80 -2.85
N VAL A 337 6.76 -8.53 -2.45
CA VAL A 337 5.66 -7.63 -2.84
C VAL A 337 6.16 -6.21 -3.17
N VAL A 338 5.60 -5.62 -4.23
CA VAL A 338 5.87 -4.27 -4.67
C VAL A 338 4.68 -3.35 -4.39
N HIS A 339 4.96 -2.20 -3.79
CA HIS A 339 4.05 -1.06 -3.69
C HIS A 339 4.62 0.10 -4.52
N LEU A 340 3.89 0.53 -5.54
CA LEU A 340 4.26 1.68 -6.35
C LEU A 340 3.88 2.96 -5.63
N ILE A 341 4.83 3.88 -5.47
CA ILE A 341 4.65 5.15 -4.76
C ILE A 341 4.81 6.34 -5.71
N LYS A 342 4.15 7.46 -5.42
CA LYS A 342 4.17 8.63 -6.33
C LYS A 342 5.55 9.24 -6.50
N ARG A 343 6.39 9.23 -5.47
CA ARG A 343 7.75 9.83 -5.46
C ARG A 343 8.69 9.06 -4.52
N PRO A 344 10.01 9.22 -4.63
CA PRO A 344 10.92 8.55 -3.71
C PRO A 344 10.70 8.92 -2.24
N LEU A 345 10.89 7.93 -1.37
CA LEU A 345 11.05 8.10 0.08
C LEU A 345 12.42 8.70 0.39
N LEU A 346 12.58 9.21 1.62
CA LEU A 346 13.84 9.78 2.12
C LEU A 346 14.39 10.97 1.34
N THR A 347 13.57 11.61 0.49
CA THR A 347 13.90 12.86 -0.18
C THR A 347 13.00 13.98 0.33
N VAL A 348 13.62 15.07 0.78
CA VAL A 348 12.95 16.32 1.13
C VAL A 348 13.47 17.36 0.16
N ASP A 349 12.96 17.28 -1.07
CA ASP A 349 13.46 18.08 -2.20
C ASP A 349 12.68 19.39 -2.35
N GLU A 350 11.61 19.58 -1.58
CA GLU A 350 10.75 20.75 -1.64
C GLU A 350 10.89 21.60 -0.37
N THR A 351 11.10 22.90 -0.54
CA THR A 351 10.98 23.86 0.57
C THR A 351 9.54 23.88 1.07
N LEU A 352 9.31 24.37 2.30
CA LEU A 352 7.95 24.56 2.82
C LEU A 352 7.07 25.39 1.88
N THR A 353 7.66 26.38 1.21
CA THR A 353 6.94 27.20 0.22
C THR A 353 6.59 26.42 -1.04
N GLN A 354 7.50 25.60 -1.57
CA GLN A 354 7.23 24.73 -2.72
C GLN A 354 6.15 23.70 -2.39
N LEU A 355 6.15 23.16 -1.16
CA LEU A 355 5.10 22.26 -0.67
C LEU A 355 3.74 22.95 -0.60
N ILE A 356 3.69 24.18 -0.07
CA ILE A 356 2.44 24.95 0.04
C ILE A 356 1.91 25.35 -1.35
N GLU A 357 2.78 25.79 -2.25
CA GLU A 357 2.40 26.21 -3.60
C GLU A 357 2.03 25.04 -4.53
N GLY A 358 2.72 23.92 -4.39
CA GLY A 358 2.52 22.73 -5.22
C GLY A 358 1.31 21.88 -4.81
N ASN A 359 0.77 22.10 -3.61
CA ASN A 359 -0.36 21.33 -3.11
C ASN A 359 -1.70 21.91 -3.64
N PRO A 360 -2.50 21.11 -4.38
CA PRO A 360 -3.75 21.58 -4.98
C PRO A 360 -4.82 21.97 -3.94
N ASP A 361 -4.71 21.48 -2.70
CA ASP A 361 -5.66 21.75 -1.61
C ASP A 361 -5.25 22.96 -0.75
N LEU A 362 -4.10 23.60 -1.03
CA LEU A 362 -3.58 24.74 -0.27
C LEU A 362 -3.56 26.05 -1.06
N LYS A 363 -4.24 26.12 -2.21
CA LYS A 363 -4.15 27.26 -3.13
C LYS A 363 -4.56 28.57 -2.46
N LYS A 364 -5.68 28.58 -1.71
CA LYS A 364 -6.16 29.77 -0.98
C LYS A 364 -5.19 30.18 0.11
N PHE A 365 -4.66 29.22 0.85
CA PHE A 365 -3.69 29.50 1.89
C PHE A 365 -2.41 30.14 1.31
N ALA A 366 -1.88 29.56 0.24
CA ALA A 366 -0.72 30.07 -0.48
C ALA A 366 -0.95 31.49 -1.02
N GLU A 367 -2.11 31.73 -1.64
CA GLU A 367 -2.50 33.05 -2.16
C GLU A 367 -2.61 34.10 -1.04
N LEU A 368 -3.31 33.77 0.06
CA LEU A 368 -3.50 34.69 1.17
C LEU A 368 -2.20 34.98 1.91
N LEU A 369 -1.32 34.00 2.09
CA LEU A 369 0.01 34.25 2.66
C LEU A 369 0.81 35.24 1.83
N LYS A 370 0.85 35.07 0.51
CA LYS A 370 1.60 35.96 -0.39
C LYS A 370 1.03 37.38 -0.45
N THR A 371 -0.30 37.50 -0.46
CA THR A 371 -0.99 38.79 -0.69
C THR A 371 -1.25 39.56 0.60
N GLN A 372 -1.69 38.87 1.65
CA GLN A 372 -2.16 39.48 2.90
C GLN A 372 -1.20 39.28 4.07
N ALA A 373 -0.34 38.26 4.07
CA ALA A 373 0.61 37.98 5.16
C ALA A 373 2.08 37.86 4.69
N PRO A 374 2.66 38.86 3.99
CA PRO A 374 4.00 38.74 3.42
C PRO A 374 5.10 38.57 4.47
N THR A 375 4.91 39.06 5.70
CA THR A 375 5.91 38.87 6.77
C THR A 375 5.99 37.39 7.15
N THR A 376 4.83 36.76 7.33
CA THR A 376 4.70 35.32 7.61
C THR A 376 5.20 34.49 6.43
N TRP A 377 4.84 34.87 5.19
CA TRP A 377 5.36 34.20 3.99
C TRP A 377 6.90 34.27 3.91
N ASN A 378 7.49 35.44 4.20
CA ASN A 378 8.93 35.60 4.25
C ASN A 378 9.58 34.79 5.39
N ALA A 379 8.89 34.62 6.52
CA ALA A 379 9.34 33.76 7.60
C ALA A 379 9.35 32.28 7.16
N ILE A 380 8.34 31.84 6.41
CA ILE A 380 8.29 30.48 5.83
C ILE A 380 9.35 30.30 4.73
N LEU A 381 9.60 31.32 3.91
CA LEU A 381 10.68 31.30 2.91
C LEU A 381 12.07 31.16 3.53
N ARG A 382 12.27 31.81 4.68
CA ARG A 382 13.52 31.79 5.46
C ARG A 382 13.53 30.66 6.49
N ALA A 383 12.48 29.86 6.53
CA ALA A 383 12.35 28.78 7.50
C ALA A 383 13.53 27.83 7.37
N ASN A 384 14.17 27.62 8.50
CA ASN A 384 15.26 26.70 8.71
C ASN A 384 14.74 25.42 9.39
N GLU A 385 15.66 24.48 9.66
CA GLU A 385 15.35 23.21 10.30
C GLU A 385 14.52 23.41 11.58
N GLY A 386 13.38 22.71 11.67
CA GLY A 386 12.50 22.76 12.85
C GLY A 386 11.21 23.57 12.68
N THR A 387 11.07 24.35 11.61
CA THR A 387 9.83 25.09 11.36
C THR A 387 8.70 24.13 10.97
N THR A 388 7.58 24.21 11.70
CA THR A 388 6.34 23.48 11.41
C THR A 388 5.28 24.46 10.92
N VAL A 389 4.72 24.21 9.73
CA VAL A 389 3.61 25.02 9.20
C VAL A 389 2.32 24.21 9.26
N LEU A 390 1.35 24.71 10.03
CA LEU A 390 -0.01 24.20 10.07
C LEU A 390 -0.77 24.83 8.91
N ALA A 391 -0.84 24.15 7.76
CA ALA A 391 -1.47 24.71 6.57
C ALA A 391 -2.98 24.36 6.50
N PRO A 392 -3.91 25.32 6.68
CA PRO A 392 -5.33 25.07 6.48
C PRO A 392 -5.65 24.79 5.01
N SER A 393 -6.47 23.79 4.75
CA SER A 393 -6.92 23.45 3.39
C SER A 393 -7.92 24.46 2.84
N ASP A 394 -8.08 24.49 1.53
CA ASP A 394 -9.10 25.28 0.83
C ASP A 394 -10.51 24.97 1.36
N GLU A 395 -10.76 23.73 1.77
CA GLU A 395 -12.01 23.32 2.41
C GLU A 395 -12.21 24.00 3.78
N ALA A 396 -11.15 24.12 4.59
CA ALA A 396 -11.21 24.84 5.86
C ALA A 396 -11.65 26.29 5.63
N PHE A 397 -11.11 26.97 4.60
CA PHE A 397 -11.56 28.31 4.24
C PHE A 397 -13.02 28.36 3.78
N ASN A 398 -13.47 27.36 3.00
CA ASN A 398 -14.86 27.27 2.54
C ASN A 398 -15.87 27.11 3.68
N ARG A 399 -15.46 26.47 4.78
CA ARG A 399 -16.31 26.27 5.97
C ARG A 399 -16.52 27.54 6.80
N MET A 400 -15.67 28.57 6.67
CA MET A 400 -15.73 29.75 7.55
C MET A 400 -16.95 30.67 7.31
N GLY A 401 -17.76 30.44 6.28
CA GLY A 401 -18.88 31.31 5.93
C GLY A 401 -18.43 32.64 5.30
N ARG A 402 -19.24 33.20 4.40
CA ARG A 402 -18.84 34.38 3.59
C ARG A 402 -18.46 35.59 4.43
N GLN A 403 -19.25 35.91 5.46
CA GLN A 403 -19.02 37.11 6.28
C GLN A 403 -17.69 37.03 7.06
N THR A 404 -17.42 35.90 7.70
CA THR A 404 -16.18 35.66 8.46
C THR A 404 -14.97 35.71 7.54
N TYR A 405 -15.07 35.07 6.37
CA TYR A 405 -14.01 35.12 5.36
C TYR A 405 -13.73 36.56 4.91
N THR A 406 -14.77 37.34 4.56
CA THR A 406 -14.61 38.74 4.16
C THR A 406 -13.99 39.59 5.28
N ASN A 407 -14.41 39.40 6.52
CA ASN A 407 -13.85 40.11 7.67
C ASN A 407 -12.39 39.74 7.93
N LEU A 408 -12.02 38.47 7.70
CA LEU A 408 -10.67 37.96 7.85
C LEU A 408 -9.73 38.57 6.79
N VAL A 409 -10.13 38.55 5.51
CA VAL A 409 -9.26 39.01 4.40
C VAL A 409 -9.21 40.53 4.23
N SER A 410 -10.21 41.26 4.72
CA SER A 410 -10.24 42.74 4.65
C SER A 410 -9.34 43.41 5.69
N ASN A 411 -9.01 42.73 6.80
CA ASN A 411 -8.12 43.26 7.82
C ASN A 411 -6.74 42.59 7.76
N ARG A 412 -5.87 43.17 6.92
CA ARG A 412 -4.51 42.66 6.68
C ARG A 412 -3.68 42.45 7.96
N LYS A 413 -3.73 43.38 8.92
CA LYS A 413 -2.99 43.26 10.19
C LYS A 413 -3.47 42.06 11.01
N ARG A 414 -4.79 41.87 11.08
CA ARG A 414 -5.40 40.73 11.78
C ARG A 414 -5.08 39.41 11.08
N PHE A 415 -5.12 39.39 9.75
CA PHE A 415 -4.75 38.20 8.99
C PHE A 415 -3.28 37.83 9.18
N GLU A 416 -2.35 38.78 9.12
CA GLU A 416 -0.92 38.54 9.39
C GLU A 416 -0.71 37.92 10.77
N GLN A 417 -1.40 38.43 11.80
CA GLN A 417 -1.34 37.86 13.14
C GLN A 417 -1.87 36.42 13.18
N ILE A 418 -3.01 36.15 12.52
CA ILE A 418 -3.58 34.80 12.43
C ILE A 418 -2.66 33.84 11.68
N ALA A 419 -2.10 34.29 10.55
CA ALA A 419 -1.15 33.52 9.76
C ALA A 419 0.10 33.15 10.57
N SER A 420 0.58 34.05 11.43
CA SER A 420 1.74 33.78 12.28
C SER A 420 1.52 32.62 13.26
N TYR A 421 0.30 32.40 13.76
CA TYR A 421 -0.02 31.24 14.61
C TYR A 421 0.08 29.89 13.88
N HIS A 422 0.03 29.91 12.54
CA HIS A 422 0.18 28.72 11.73
C HIS A 422 1.65 28.37 11.48
N VAL A 423 2.60 29.20 11.93
CA VAL A 423 4.04 28.95 11.82
C VAL A 423 4.63 28.75 13.21
N VAL A 424 5.04 27.53 13.49
CA VAL A 424 5.67 27.16 14.76
C VAL A 424 7.16 26.99 14.52
N LEU A 425 7.99 27.84 15.15
CA LEU A 425 9.44 27.89 14.93
C LEU A 425 10.21 26.76 15.64
N GLU A 426 9.54 25.99 16.50
CA GLU A 426 10.11 24.81 17.16
C GLU A 426 9.68 23.50 16.47
N LYS A 427 10.58 22.51 16.45
CA LYS A 427 10.33 21.19 15.85
C LYS A 427 9.26 20.44 16.64
N PHE A 428 8.01 20.59 16.24
CA PHE A 428 6.89 19.87 16.84
C PHE A 428 6.74 18.49 16.21
N SER A 429 7.10 17.45 16.96
CA SER A 429 6.68 16.08 16.67
C SER A 429 5.26 15.85 17.23
N ILE A 430 4.46 15.01 16.57
CA ILE A 430 3.14 14.58 17.09
C ILE A 430 3.27 14.01 18.52
N LYS A 431 4.40 13.37 18.85
CA LYS A 431 4.70 12.90 20.21
C LYS A 431 4.84 14.04 21.23
N ASN A 432 5.41 15.18 20.83
CA ASN A 432 5.60 16.33 21.70
C ASN A 432 4.25 17.03 21.96
N ALA A 433 3.40 17.15 20.93
CA ALA A 433 2.05 17.71 21.06
C ALA A 433 1.15 16.90 22.02
N LEU A 434 1.25 15.56 21.99
CA LEU A 434 0.51 14.68 22.89
C LEU A 434 1.02 14.75 24.34
N ASN A 435 2.32 14.92 24.54
CA ASN A 435 2.90 15.08 25.88
C ASN A 435 2.54 16.43 26.53
N ILE A 436 2.46 17.51 25.75
CA ILE A 436 1.99 18.82 26.24
C ILE A 436 0.53 18.73 26.67
N LYS A 437 -0.30 17.96 25.95
CA LYS A 437 -1.70 17.73 26.35
C LYS A 437 -1.78 16.98 27.68
N LYS A 438 -0.92 15.98 27.92
CA LYS A 438 -0.84 15.25 29.19
C LYS A 438 -0.31 16.08 30.36
N SER A 439 0.66 16.96 30.14
CA SER A 439 1.18 17.85 31.20
C SER A 439 0.23 18.99 31.52
N ALA A 440 -0.54 19.47 30.53
CA ALA A 440 -1.56 20.49 30.72
C ALA A 440 -2.85 19.95 31.38
N THR A 441 -3.06 18.64 31.40
CA THR A 441 -4.18 17.97 32.08
C THR A 441 -3.81 17.36 33.43
N GLN A 442 -2.62 17.67 33.98
CA GLN A 442 -2.19 17.12 35.27
C GLN A 442 -2.51 18.03 36.47
N ASP A 443 -3.04 19.23 36.20
CA ASP A 443 -3.64 20.12 37.19
C ASP A 443 -5.14 20.25 36.85
N ASP A 444 -5.91 19.19 37.11
CA ASP A 444 -7.26 19.22 37.68
C ASP A 444 -7.91 17.82 37.61
N GLU A 445 -8.64 17.51 38.68
CA GLU A 445 -9.35 16.29 39.09
C GLU A 445 -9.69 15.18 38.08
N ILE A 446 -9.54 13.96 38.60
CA ILE A 446 -10.09 12.66 38.16
C ILE A 446 -11.54 12.77 37.69
N ILE A 447 -11.83 12.59 36.40
CA ILE A 447 -13.12 12.04 35.92
C ILE A 447 -12.95 11.18 34.66
N ASP A 448 -13.44 9.94 34.82
CA ASP A 448 -13.94 8.88 33.93
C ASP A 448 -13.80 8.91 32.40
N GLU A 449 -13.51 7.73 31.85
CA GLU A 449 -13.42 7.38 30.44
C GLU A 449 -14.81 7.24 29.82
N ASN A 450 -15.23 8.15 28.92
CA ASN A 450 -16.10 7.83 27.77
C ASN A 450 -16.34 9.03 26.82
N GLU A 451 -16.49 8.67 25.54
CA GLU A 451 -17.02 9.45 24.41
C GLU A 451 -16.10 10.37 23.57
N GLU A 452 -15.96 9.91 22.32
CA GLU A 452 -16.05 10.66 21.07
C GLU A 452 -16.59 12.10 21.18
N ARG A 453 -15.77 13.09 20.79
CA ARG A 453 -16.16 14.27 19.98
C ARG A 453 -14.92 15.07 19.60
N LEU A 454 -14.52 14.97 18.33
CA LEU A 454 -13.60 15.92 17.70
C LEU A 454 -14.41 17.12 17.17
N SER A 455 -14.63 18.09 18.05
CA SER A 455 -14.96 19.46 17.69
C SER A 455 -13.80 20.34 18.18
N ILE A 456 -12.92 20.74 17.26
CA ILE A 456 -11.91 21.77 17.52
C ILE A 456 -12.58 23.11 17.20
N GLU A 457 -13.20 23.71 18.20
CA GLU A 457 -13.32 25.17 18.28
C GLU A 457 -12.14 25.66 19.11
N VAL A 458 -11.30 26.52 18.52
CA VAL A 458 -10.40 27.38 19.27
C VAL A 458 -10.71 28.79 18.82
N SER A 459 -11.26 29.55 19.76
CA SER A 459 -11.69 30.95 19.73
C SER A 459 -10.57 31.94 19.41
#